data_AF-A0A1V5DPS6-F1
#
_entry.id   AF-A0A1V5DPS6-F1
#
_cell.length_a   1.000
_cell.length_b   1.000
_cell.length_c   1.000
_cell.angle_alpha   90.00
_cell.angle_beta   90.00
_cell.angle_gamma   90.00
#
_symmetry.space_group_name_H-M   'P 1'
#
loop_
_entity.id
_entity.type
_entity.pdbx_description
1 polymer ?
#
loop_
_entity_poly.entity_id
_entity_poly.type
_entity_poly.pdbx_seq_one_letter_code
_entity_poly.pdbx_strand_id
1 'polypeptide(L)'
;MAEKVQASRGERVAISYKMPPNIYEKVNKLVYEEKKFSTVSDCITQALLSFVDNHHDMGQFRELFKDYMSSEEGRELMKTMMKEVLLDVLSHQKMDTKDAKGNS
;
A
#
# COMPACT_ATOMS: atom_id res chain seq x y z
N MET A 1 18.82 -21.22 -28.32
CA MET A 1 18.13 -21.40 -27.04
C MET A 1 19.22 -21.46 -25.98
N ALA A 2 19.30 -20.47 -25.07
CA ALA A 2 20.31 -20.44 -24.03
C ALA A 2 19.78 -21.17 -22.80
N GLU A 3 20.50 -22.20 -22.33
CA GLU A 3 20.20 -22.88 -21.07
C GLU A 3 20.21 -21.86 -19.93
N LYS A 4 19.12 -21.80 -19.18
CA LYS A 4 19.01 -20.96 -17.98
C LYS A 4 19.78 -21.64 -16.85
N VAL A 5 21.08 -21.37 -16.77
CA VAL A 5 21.86 -21.65 -15.56
C VAL A 5 21.22 -20.88 -14.40
N GLN A 6 20.82 -21.58 -13.34
CA GLN A 6 20.30 -20.95 -12.13
C GLN A 6 21.43 -20.17 -11.47
N ALA A 7 21.27 -18.85 -11.42
CA ALA A 7 22.23 -17.96 -10.77
C ALA A 7 22.29 -18.25 -9.27
N SER A 8 23.51 -18.22 -8.72
CA SER A 8 23.74 -18.39 -7.29
C SER A 8 23.29 -17.15 -6.50
N ARG A 9 22.96 -17.31 -5.20
CA ARG A 9 22.46 -16.21 -4.37
C ARG A 9 23.50 -15.08 -4.30
N GLY A 10 23.15 -13.89 -4.80
CA GLY A 10 24.02 -12.70 -4.83
C GLY A 10 24.69 -12.44 -6.19
N GLU A 11 24.49 -13.32 -7.18
CA GLU A 11 25.04 -13.16 -8.52
C GLU A 11 24.21 -12.19 -9.36
N ARG A 12 24.88 -11.27 -10.07
CA ARG A 12 24.21 -10.33 -10.97
C ARG A 12 23.78 -11.07 -12.23
N VAL A 13 22.48 -11.06 -12.51
CA VAL A 13 21.89 -11.70 -13.69
C VAL A 13 21.57 -10.64 -14.74
N ALA A 14 22.05 -10.85 -15.97
CA ALA A 14 21.65 -10.04 -17.11
C ALA A 14 20.28 -10.48 -17.62
N ILE A 15 19.32 -9.56 -17.66
CA ILE A 15 17.96 -9.81 -18.12
C ILE A 15 17.64 -8.85 -19.26
N SER A 16 17.14 -9.38 -20.38
CA SER A 16 16.56 -8.55 -21.44
C SER A 16 15.06 -8.42 -21.22
N TYR A 17 14.59 -7.20 -21.03
CA TYR A 17 13.17 -6.89 -20.81
C TYR A 17 12.77 -5.65 -21.60
N LYS A 18 11.56 -5.67 -22.20
CA LYS A 18 10.97 -4.50 -22.87
C LYS A 18 10.16 -3.70 -21.87
N MET A 19 10.65 -2.51 -21.50
CA MET A 19 9.94 -1.60 -20.61
C MET A 19 8.81 -0.86 -21.34
N PRO A 20 7.63 -0.71 -20.71
CA PRO A 20 6.60 0.20 -21.19
C PRO A 20 7.10 1.66 -21.27
N PRO A 21 6.63 2.46 -22.25
CA PRO A 21 7.15 3.83 -22.48
C PRO A 21 7.05 4.74 -21.25
N ASN A 22 5.93 4.70 -20.53
CA ASN A 22 5.70 5.49 -19.31
C ASN A 22 6.65 5.14 -18.16
N ILE A 23 7.14 3.90 -18.10
CA ILE A 23 8.13 3.45 -17.11
C ILE A 23 9.52 3.86 -17.56
N TYR A 24 9.83 3.67 -18.84
CA TYR A 24 11.11 4.07 -19.42
C TYR A 24 11.40 5.55 -19.21
N GLU A 25 10.43 6.44 -19.49
CA GLU A 25 10.56 7.88 -19.25
C GLU A 25 10.87 8.21 -17.78
N LYS A 26 10.15 7.59 -16.84
CA LYS A 26 10.37 7.79 -15.40
C LYS A 26 11.76 7.33 -14.98
N VAL A 27 12.19 6.14 -15.41
CA VAL A 27 13.53 5.62 -15.07
C VAL A 27 14.62 6.49 -15.67
N ASN A 28 14.46 6.91 -16.92
CA ASN A 28 15.40 7.83 -17.56
C ASN A 28 15.52 9.16 -16.81
N LYS A 29 14.39 9.76 -16.42
CA LYS A 29 14.39 10.98 -15.62
C LYS A 29 15.17 10.79 -14.32
N LEU A 30 14.88 9.72 -13.57
CA LEU A 30 15.51 9.45 -12.28
C LEU A 30 17.03 9.21 -12.39
N VAL A 31 17.48 8.55 -13.46
CA VAL A 31 18.90 8.21 -13.69
C VAL A 31 19.66 9.38 -14.31
N TYR A 32 19.12 9.99 -15.37
CA TYR A 32 19.87 10.91 -16.20
C TYR A 32 19.64 12.38 -15.84
N GLU A 33 18.42 12.77 -15.49
CA GLU A 33 18.09 14.16 -15.13
C GLU A 33 18.32 14.41 -13.62
N GLU A 34 17.73 13.57 -12.77
CA GLU A 34 17.77 13.75 -11.31
C GLU A 34 19.01 13.13 -10.65
N LYS A 35 19.79 12.32 -11.39
CA LYS A 35 20.99 11.61 -10.92
C LYS A 35 20.80 10.85 -9.59
N LYS A 36 19.58 10.40 -9.30
CA LYS A 36 19.25 9.65 -8.08
C LYS A 36 19.81 8.23 -8.07
N PHE A 37 20.02 7.67 -9.26
CA PHE A 37 20.58 6.32 -9.44
C PHE A 37 21.73 6.36 -10.43
N SER A 38 22.70 5.46 -10.22
CA SER A 38 23.93 5.45 -11.04
C SER A 38 23.70 4.88 -12.44
N THR A 39 22.78 3.91 -12.56
CA THR A 39 22.43 3.27 -13.83
C THR A 39 20.95 2.90 -13.86
N VAL A 40 20.42 2.64 -15.05
CA VAL A 40 19.08 2.05 -15.23
C VAL A 40 18.94 0.73 -14.47
N SER A 41 19.97 -0.12 -14.48
CA SER A 41 19.95 -1.38 -13.73
C SER A 41 19.86 -1.16 -12.23
N ASP A 42 20.57 -0.17 -11.69
CA ASP A 42 20.53 0.18 -10.26
C ASP A 42 19.14 0.67 -9.85
N CYS A 43 18.56 1.58 -10.64
CA CYS A 43 17.19 2.06 -10.42
C CYS A 43 16.16 0.92 -10.41
N ILE A 44 16.27 -0.03 -11.34
CA ILE A 44 15.35 -1.18 -11.42
C ILE A 44 15.58 -2.14 -10.25
N THR A 45 16.84 -2.45 -9.91
CA THR A 45 17.15 -3.32 -8.76
C THR A 45 16.59 -2.74 -7.47
N GLN A 46 16.78 -1.45 -7.20
CA GLN A 46 16.25 -0.79 -6.01
C GLN A 46 14.72 -0.79 -5.98
N ALA A 47 14.06 -0.56 -7.12
CA ALA A 47 12.61 -0.65 -7.21
C ALA A 47 12.09 -2.07 -6.92
N LEU A 48 12.77 -3.11 -7.41
CA LEU A 48 12.41 -4.50 -7.15
C LEU A 48 12.64 -4.90 -5.69
N LEU A 49 13.74 -4.47 -5.07
CA LEU A 49 13.99 -4.70 -3.65
C LEU A 49 12.89 -4.04 -2.81
N SER A 50 12.62 -2.75 -3.04
CA SER A 50 11.55 -2.04 -2.34
C SER A 50 10.18 -2.68 -2.55
N PHE A 51 9.89 -3.24 -3.73
CA PHE A 51 8.63 -3.96 -3.97
C PHE A 51 8.54 -5.24 -3.13
N VAL A 52 9.60 -6.04 -3.08
CA VAL A 52 9.64 -7.28 -2.29
C VAL A 52 9.55 -6.97 -0.81
N ASP A 53 10.32 -5.99 -0.34
CA ASP A 53 10.32 -5.54 1.06
C ASP A 53 8.92 -5.04 1.45
N ASN A 54 8.33 -4.14 0.66
CA ASN A 54 6.97 -3.66 0.92
C ASN A 54 5.92 -4.78 0.89
N HIS A 55 6.03 -5.76 -0.01
CA HIS A 55 5.10 -6.88 -0.04
C HIS A 55 5.26 -7.79 1.18
N HIS A 56 6.48 -7.96 1.67
CA HIS A 56 6.76 -8.69 2.89
C HIS A 56 6.22 -7.94 4.11
N ASP A 57 6.51 -6.65 4.23
CA ASP A 57 6.10 -5.78 5.33
C ASP A 57 4.58 -5.63 5.39
N MET A 58 3.90 -5.43 4.24
CA MET A 58 2.44 -5.40 4.18
C MET A 58 1.83 -6.74 4.53
N GLY A 59 2.48 -7.86 4.16
CA GLY A 59 2.07 -9.20 4.55
C GLY A 59 2.17 -9.41 6.06
N GLN A 60 3.32 -9.09 6.64
CA GLN A 60 3.52 -9.15 8.09
C GLN A 60 2.57 -8.23 8.85
N PHE A 61 2.40 -6.99 8.38
CA PHE A 61 1.46 -6.05 8.98
C PHE A 61 0.03 -6.59 8.97
N ARG A 62 -0.43 -7.19 7.86
CA ARG A 62 -1.78 -7.77 7.78
C ARG A 62 -1.98 -8.90 8.78
N GLU A 63 -1.01 -9.78 8.95
CA GLU A 63 -1.10 -10.85 9.94
C GLU A 63 -1.07 -10.30 11.37
N LEU A 64 -0.11 -9.43 11.69
CA LEU A 64 -0.02 -8.79 13.01
C LEU A 64 -1.27 -7.98 13.35
N PHE A 65 -1.82 -7.24 12.38
CA PHE A 65 -3.05 -6.48 12.54
C PHE A 65 -4.24 -7.41 12.77
N LYS A 66 -4.35 -8.52 12.02
CA LYS A 66 -5.40 -9.51 12.20
C LYS A 66 -5.32 -10.17 13.57
N ASP A 67 -4.12 -10.52 14.02
CA ASP A 67 -3.87 -11.10 15.35
C ASP A 67 -4.25 -10.10 16.45
N TYR A 68 -3.84 -8.83 16.31
CA TYR A 68 -4.21 -7.76 17.24
C TYR A 68 -5.71 -7.54 17.29
N MET A 69 -6.40 -7.44 16.16
CA MET A 69 -7.87 -7.29 16.12
C MET A 69 -8.61 -8.51 16.68
N SER A 70 -7.95 -9.68 16.73
CA SER A 70 -8.46 -10.90 17.36
C SER A 70 -8.18 -10.96 18.87
N SER A 71 -7.36 -10.06 19.42
CA SER A 71 -7.11 -9.93 20.85
C SER A 71 -8.27 -9.23 21.56
N GLU A 72 -8.26 -9.24 22.89
CA GLU A 72 -9.26 -8.53 23.68
C GLU A 72 -9.12 -7.01 23.54
N GLU A 73 -7.88 -6.52 23.56
CA GLU A 73 -7.55 -5.12 23.37
C GLU A 73 -7.97 -4.61 21.98
N GLY A 74 -7.72 -5.39 20.91
CA GLY A 74 -8.13 -5.01 19.57
C GLY A 74 -9.65 -5.01 19.38
N ARG A 75 -10.37 -5.93 20.02
CA ARG A 75 -11.84 -5.92 20.04
C ARG A 75 -12.39 -4.69 20.78
N GLU A 76 -11.81 -4.30 21.91
CA GLU A 76 -12.23 -3.11 22.65
C GLU A 76 -11.93 -1.82 21.89
N LEU A 77 -10.79 -1.75 21.19
CA LEU A 77 -10.48 -0.65 20.27
C LEU A 77 -11.56 -0.53 19.19
N MET A 78 -11.90 -1.63 18.53
CA MET A 78 -12.90 -1.63 17.46
C MET A 78 -14.28 -1.19 17.96
N LYS A 79 -14.70 -1.68 19.13
CA LYS A 79 -15.95 -1.25 19.78
C LYS A 79 -15.96 0.24 20.06
N THR A 80 -14.84 0.79 20.55
CA THR A 80 -14.70 2.21 20.85
C THR A 80 -14.82 3.05 19.58
N MET A 81 -14.07 2.69 18.53
CA MET A 81 -14.15 3.38 17.24
C MET A 81 -15.55 3.32 16.62
N MET A 82 -16.20 2.15 16.64
CA MET A 82 -17.57 2.00 16.14
C MET A 82 -18.56 2.85 16.93
N LYS A 83 -18.40 2.92 18.26
CA LYS A 83 -19.23 3.75 19.13
C LYS A 83 -19.05 5.23 18.82
N GLU A 84 -17.82 5.69 18.62
CA GLU A 84 -17.53 7.07 18.23
C GLU A 84 -18.14 7.43 16.88
N VAL A 85 -17.99 6.57 15.87
CA VAL A 85 -18.62 6.76 14.55
C VAL A 85 -20.15 6.77 14.64
N LEU A 86 -20.74 5.86 15.42
CA LEU A 86 -22.18 5.82 15.64
C LEU A 86 -22.68 7.11 16.31
N LEU A 87 -21.97 7.60 17.33
CA LEU A 87 -22.30 8.85 18.00
C LEU A 87 -22.19 10.03 17.03
N ASP A 88 -21.17 10.06 16.20
CA ASP A 88 -20.99 11.10 15.19
C ASP A 88 -22.16 11.11 14.19
N VAL A 89 -22.47 9.96 13.58
CA VAL A 89 -23.61 9.83 12.64
C VAL A 89 -24.94 10.20 13.28
N LEU A 90 -25.20 9.73 14.51
CA LEU A 90 -26.45 10.02 15.22
C LEU A 90 -26.54 11.48 15.68
N SER A 91 -25.41 12.12 15.99
CA SER A 91 -25.38 13.55 16.35
C SER A 91 -25.62 14.46 15.14
N HIS A 92 -25.25 14.01 13.94
CA HIS A 92 -25.56 14.68 12.68
C HIS A 92 -27.01 14.46 12.22
N GLN A 93 -27.68 13.40 12.69
CA GLN A 93 -29.14 13.26 12.63
C GLN A 93 -29.84 14.08 13.71
N LYS A 94 -29.57 15.39 13.80
CA LYS A 94 -30.52 16.28 14.48
C LYS A 94 -31.85 16.17 13.74
N MET A 95 -32.79 15.53 14.40
CA MET A 95 -34.18 15.37 13.97
C MET A 95 -34.70 16.69 13.42
N ASP A 96 -35.04 16.72 12.13
CA ASP A 96 -35.98 17.67 11.55
C ASP A 96 -37.37 17.43 12.17
N THR A 97 -37.52 17.73 13.46
CA THR A 97 -38.82 17.79 14.13
C THR A 97 -39.33 19.24 14.05
N LYS A 98 -39.65 19.65 12.83
CA LYS A 98 -40.47 20.82 12.48
C LYS A 98 -41.17 20.35 11.21
N ASP A 99 -42.42 19.91 11.22
CA ASP A 99 -43.57 20.70 11.62
C ASP A 99 -44.63 19.88 12.37
N ALA A 100 -44.93 20.32 13.58
CA ALA A 100 -46.19 20.06 14.24
C ALA A 100 -47.28 20.97 13.67
N LYS A 101 -48.49 20.42 13.53
CA LYS A 101 -49.79 21.09 13.30
C LYS A 101 -50.05 21.70 11.92
N GLY A 102 -50.83 20.95 11.13
CA GLY A 102 -51.75 21.49 10.13
C GLY A 102 -53.08 20.75 10.20
N ASN A 103 -53.96 21.19 11.10
CA ASN A 103 -55.38 20.81 11.10
C ASN A 103 -56.16 22.11 10.92
N SER A 104 -56.63 22.38 9.69
CA SER A 104 -57.67 23.34 9.32
C SER A 104 -58.16 23.00 7.93
#